data_AF-A0A3A4ZDH1-F1
#
_entry.id   AF-A0A3A4ZDH1-F1
#
_cell.length_a   1.000
_cell.length_b   1.000
_cell.length_c   1.000
_cell.angle_alpha   90.00
_cell.angle_beta   90.00
_cell.angle_gamma   90.00
#
_symmetry.space_group_name_H-M   'P 1'
#
loop_
_entity.id
_entity.type
_entity.pdbx_description
1 polymer ?
#
loop_
_entity_poly.entity_id
_entity_poly.type
_entity_poly.pdbx_seq_one_letter_code
_entity_poly.pdbx_strand_id
1 'polypeptide(L)'
;MDFAFKTFERPLLAMLPLAIILVQYFSRVRFPFGLPGGLVAVASGAALAWALGVMDTGAVAAAAAEVGFQAPRFAGGELFGMIRSEYIYRFLPIIIPMGLFNVIGSLQNLESAEAAGDRYETVAPLAVNGVGSMLAAFFGSCFPTTIYIGHPGWKGIGARTGYSIMNGVFFGVIALFGCVNLINAIVPMEAGIAIVLWIGIVIAAQAYQATPREHAPAVVVGLFPAFAAWGLNLLKQGYLGAGTTLGEQAARGIPINGFAGIPALDSGFIFTSMILAAISVFLIERRFLEACLWSLAAAALSFFGVIHSFRFQGNETLPVYGWAAGWRYAFGYLCFAAIFAAFHLWRRSNRSNQPARTED
;
A
#
# COMPACT_ATOMS: atom_id res chain seq x y z
N MET A 1 3.06 9.55 0.57
CA MET A 1 3.27 10.99 0.76
C MET A 1 4.65 11.33 1.33
N ASP A 2 5.30 10.48 2.15
CA ASP A 2 6.70 10.68 2.63
C ASP A 2 7.68 11.05 1.50
N PHE A 3 7.64 10.29 0.40
CA PHE A 3 8.41 10.57 -0.82
C PHE A 3 8.17 11.98 -1.39
N ALA A 4 6.92 12.46 -1.39
CA ALA A 4 6.63 13.82 -1.83
C ALA A 4 7.29 14.85 -0.91
N PHE A 5 7.20 14.67 0.41
CA PHE A 5 7.82 15.57 1.39
C PHE A 5 9.33 15.61 1.25
N LYS A 6 9.99 14.46 1.15
CA LYS A 6 11.44 14.38 0.92
C LYS A 6 11.88 15.06 -0.38
N THR A 7 11.03 15.02 -1.42
CA THR A 7 11.30 15.73 -2.68
C THR A 7 11.37 17.24 -2.47
N PHE A 8 10.46 17.80 -1.68
CA PHE A 8 10.42 19.23 -1.37
C PHE A 8 11.37 19.64 -0.22
N GLU A 9 11.77 18.70 0.63
CA GLU A 9 12.78 18.90 1.68
C GLU A 9 14.20 19.03 1.09
N ARG A 10 14.49 18.26 0.04
CA ARG A 10 15.80 18.27 -0.66
C ARG A 10 15.66 18.73 -2.11
N PRO A 11 15.22 19.98 -2.36
CA PRO A 11 14.80 20.41 -3.68
C PRO A 11 15.95 20.41 -4.70
N LEU A 12 17.17 20.72 -4.26
CA LEU A 12 18.36 20.72 -5.13
C LEU A 12 18.65 19.36 -5.75
N LEU A 13 18.32 18.26 -5.05
CA LEU A 13 18.61 16.91 -5.51
C LEU A 13 17.40 16.26 -6.19
N ALA A 14 16.19 16.55 -5.71
CA ALA A 14 15.00 15.81 -6.08
C ALA A 14 14.09 16.52 -7.10
N MET A 15 14.13 17.87 -7.21
CA MET A 15 13.24 18.58 -8.14
C MET A 15 13.61 18.39 -9.62
N LEU A 16 14.91 18.29 -9.96
CA LEU A 16 15.31 18.00 -11.34
C LEU A 16 14.87 16.58 -11.76
N PRO A 17 15.16 15.51 -11.00
CA PRO A 17 14.61 14.18 -11.26
C PRO A 17 13.09 14.20 -11.37
N LEU A 18 12.40 14.93 -10.48
CA LEU A 18 10.94 15.07 -10.54
C LEU A 18 10.49 15.70 -11.86
N ALA A 19 11.07 16.84 -12.27
CA ALA A 19 10.73 17.50 -13.52
C ALA A 19 10.92 16.58 -14.73
N ILE A 20 12.02 15.81 -14.77
CA ILE A 20 12.29 14.83 -15.83
C ILE A 20 11.22 13.75 -15.89
N ILE A 21 10.83 13.19 -14.74
CA ILE A 21 9.76 12.19 -14.66
C ILE A 21 8.41 12.78 -15.10
N LEU A 22 8.08 14.00 -14.66
CA LEU A 22 6.85 14.68 -15.03
C LEU A 22 6.80 14.98 -16.54
N VAL A 23 7.92 15.42 -17.15
CA VAL A 23 8.02 15.58 -18.60
C VAL A 23 7.78 14.26 -19.29
N GLN A 24 8.54 13.20 -18.96
CA GLN A 24 8.38 11.90 -19.59
C GLN A 24 6.92 11.42 -19.54
N TYR A 25 6.26 11.64 -18.41
CA TYR A 25 4.98 11.01 -18.15
C TYR A 25 3.77 11.84 -18.59
N PHE A 26 3.71 13.11 -18.21
CA PHE A 26 2.58 13.97 -18.59
C PHE A 26 2.64 14.39 -20.05
N SER A 27 3.84 14.61 -20.61
CA SER A 27 3.97 15.00 -22.02
C SER A 27 4.17 13.82 -22.97
N ARG A 28 4.47 12.61 -22.44
CA ARG A 28 4.82 11.41 -23.22
C ARG A 28 5.97 11.63 -24.20
N VAL A 29 6.78 12.68 -23.99
CA VAL A 29 7.93 13.01 -24.82
C VAL A 29 9.04 12.01 -24.55
N ARG A 30 9.70 11.56 -25.63
CA ARG A 30 10.91 10.74 -25.53
C ARG A 30 12.10 11.66 -25.31
N PHE A 31 12.97 11.33 -24.35
CA PHE A 31 14.23 12.03 -24.21
C PHE A 31 15.14 11.79 -25.44
N PRO A 32 16.09 12.70 -25.71
CA PRO A 32 17.08 12.52 -26.76
C PRO A 32 17.73 11.14 -26.69
N PHE A 33 18.05 10.56 -27.85
CA PHE A 33 18.62 9.21 -27.98
C PHE A 33 17.71 8.06 -27.50
N GLY A 34 16.43 8.33 -27.21
CA GLY A 34 15.49 7.30 -26.76
C GLY A 34 15.72 6.84 -25.32
N LEU A 35 16.43 7.63 -24.51
CA LEU A 35 16.72 7.28 -23.12
C LEU A 35 15.43 7.21 -22.28
N PRO A 36 15.28 6.20 -21.40
CA PRO A 36 14.14 6.15 -20.48
C PRO A 36 14.18 7.32 -19.50
N GLY A 37 13.07 8.03 -19.33
CA GLY A 37 13.00 9.16 -18.39
C GLY A 37 13.39 8.80 -16.95
N GLY A 38 13.11 7.57 -16.50
CA GLY A 38 13.59 7.07 -15.20
C GLY A 38 15.11 7.04 -15.08
N LEU A 39 15.81 6.57 -16.12
CA LEU A 39 17.27 6.56 -16.16
C LEU A 39 17.83 7.97 -16.16
N VAL A 40 17.26 8.87 -16.98
CA VAL A 40 17.67 10.28 -17.05
C VAL A 40 17.46 10.97 -15.70
N ALA A 41 16.34 10.69 -15.02
CA ALA A 41 16.04 11.26 -13.71
C ALA A 41 17.06 10.82 -12.66
N VAL A 42 17.33 9.52 -12.54
CA VAL A 42 18.30 8.99 -11.59
C VAL A 42 19.71 9.50 -11.89
N ALA A 43 20.14 9.46 -13.15
CA ALA A 43 21.46 9.92 -13.55
C ALA A 43 21.67 11.42 -13.29
N SER A 44 20.66 12.25 -13.59
CA SER A 44 20.73 13.70 -13.34
C SER A 44 20.73 14.03 -11.84
N GLY A 45 19.93 13.32 -11.03
CA GLY A 45 19.91 13.49 -9.57
C GLY A 45 21.23 13.07 -8.93
N ALA A 46 21.81 11.94 -9.37
CA ALA A 46 23.13 11.51 -8.95
C ALA A 46 24.20 12.53 -9.35
N ALA A 47 24.21 12.98 -10.61
CA ALA A 47 25.17 13.97 -11.08
C ALA A 47 25.10 15.28 -10.28
N LEU A 48 23.90 15.77 -9.96
CA LEU A 48 23.73 16.95 -9.11
C LEU A 48 24.24 16.71 -7.68
N ALA A 49 23.96 15.55 -7.08
CA ALA A 49 24.43 15.24 -5.74
C ALA A 49 25.96 15.20 -5.64
N TRP A 50 26.62 14.64 -6.66
CA TRP A 50 28.08 14.68 -6.78
C TRP A 50 28.60 16.09 -7.01
N ALA A 51 27.98 16.87 -7.90
CA ALA A 51 28.40 18.25 -8.20
C ALA A 51 28.25 19.19 -6.99
N LEU A 52 27.25 18.95 -6.14
CA LEU A 52 27.01 19.72 -4.92
C LEU A 52 27.83 19.22 -3.71
N GLY A 53 28.64 18.18 -3.87
CA GLY A 53 29.49 17.63 -2.80
C GLY A 53 28.69 16.94 -1.68
N VAL A 54 27.47 16.48 -1.96
CA VAL A 54 26.63 15.77 -0.99
C VAL A 54 27.08 14.31 -0.82
N MET A 55 27.68 13.75 -1.87
CA MET A 55 28.16 12.37 -1.89
C MET A 55 29.59 12.28 -1.35
N ASP A 56 29.90 11.17 -0.68
CA ASP A 56 31.22 10.93 -0.07
C ASP A 56 32.01 9.86 -0.85
N THR A 57 33.15 10.27 -1.41
CA THR A 57 34.09 9.35 -2.09
C THR A 57 34.67 8.29 -1.17
N GLY A 58 34.83 8.58 0.12
CA GLY A 58 35.31 7.62 1.12
C GLY A 58 34.28 6.51 1.35
N ALA A 59 33.00 6.88 1.50
CA ALA A 59 31.89 5.93 1.56
C ALA A 59 31.80 5.03 0.32
N VAL A 60 32.04 5.58 -0.88
CA VAL A 60 32.09 4.76 -2.12
C VAL A 60 33.23 3.77 -2.09
N ALA A 61 34.44 4.19 -1.68
CA ALA A 61 35.58 3.29 -1.59
C ALA A 61 35.35 2.17 -0.56
N ALA A 62 34.78 2.50 0.59
CA ALA A 62 34.42 1.52 1.62
C ALA A 62 33.35 0.53 1.10
N ALA A 63 32.28 1.02 0.48
CA ALA A 63 31.23 0.18 -0.06
C ALA A 63 31.71 -0.68 -1.25
N ALA A 64 32.65 -0.19 -2.05
CA ALA A 64 33.27 -0.96 -3.13
C ALA A 64 34.13 -2.12 -2.60
N ALA A 65 34.76 -1.96 -1.43
CA ALA A 65 35.52 -3.03 -0.80
C ALA A 65 34.63 -4.17 -0.24
N GLU A 66 33.34 -3.89 0.01
CA GLU A 66 32.36 -4.89 0.44
C GLU A 66 31.76 -5.70 -0.74
N VAL A 67 31.99 -5.26 -1.98
CA VAL A 67 31.51 -5.97 -3.17
C VAL A 67 32.24 -7.29 -3.31
N GLY A 68 31.46 -8.36 -3.36
CA GLY A 68 31.98 -9.71 -3.41
C GLY A 68 30.84 -10.72 -3.42
N PHE A 69 31.14 -11.95 -3.79
CA PHE A 69 30.10 -12.99 -3.84
C PHE A 69 29.55 -13.27 -2.43
N GLN A 70 28.29 -12.92 -2.22
CA GLN A 70 27.49 -13.16 -1.03
C GLN A 70 26.59 -14.38 -1.28
N ALA A 71 27.08 -15.56 -0.90
CA ALA A 71 26.29 -16.79 -1.03
C ALA A 71 25.01 -16.72 -0.16
N PRO A 72 23.85 -17.16 -0.68
CA PRO A 72 22.63 -17.26 0.13
C PRO A 72 22.86 -18.13 1.36
N ARG A 73 22.55 -17.60 2.54
CA ARG A 73 22.70 -18.32 3.82
C ARG A 73 21.39 -19.00 4.16
N PHE A 74 21.42 -20.32 4.32
CA PHE A 74 20.24 -21.07 4.74
C PHE A 74 19.95 -20.83 6.23
N ALA A 75 18.78 -20.25 6.52
CA ALA A 75 18.28 -19.91 7.85
C ALA A 75 17.17 -20.85 8.34
N GLY A 76 16.98 -22.02 7.71
CA GLY A 76 15.88 -22.93 8.06
C GLY A 76 15.92 -23.43 9.50
N GLY A 77 17.10 -23.65 10.08
CA GLY A 77 17.25 -24.04 11.48
C GLY A 77 16.72 -22.98 12.45
N GLU A 78 17.09 -21.71 12.22
CA GLU A 78 16.62 -20.56 12.99
C GLU A 78 15.11 -20.36 12.82
N LEU A 79 14.62 -20.48 11.58
CA LEU A 79 13.19 -20.40 11.26
C LEU A 79 12.38 -21.47 12.03
N PHE A 80 12.79 -22.74 12.00
CA PHE A 80 12.11 -23.79 12.76
C PHE A 80 12.24 -23.60 14.27
N GLY A 81 13.38 -23.08 14.74
CA GLY A 81 13.56 -22.68 16.14
C GLY A 81 12.54 -21.64 16.57
N MET A 82 12.36 -20.58 15.76
CA MET A 82 11.37 -19.53 16.00
C MET A 82 9.93 -20.06 15.98
N ILE A 83 9.58 -20.91 15.02
CA ILE A 83 8.25 -21.53 14.93
C ILE A 83 7.92 -22.39 16.15
N ARG A 84 8.92 -23.08 16.72
CA ARG A 84 8.75 -23.91 17.93
C ARG A 84 8.81 -23.13 19.25
N SER A 85 9.26 -21.88 19.21
CA SER A 85 9.37 -21.03 20.39
C SER A 85 8.04 -20.37 20.75
N GLU A 86 7.91 -19.88 22.00
CA GLU A 86 6.73 -19.10 22.42
C GLU A 86 6.53 -17.81 21.62
N TYR A 87 7.57 -17.30 20.95
CA TYR A 87 7.48 -16.09 20.14
C TYR A 87 6.48 -16.23 19.01
N ILE A 88 6.26 -17.44 18.46
CA ILE A 88 5.27 -17.63 17.40
C ILE A 88 3.89 -17.15 17.85
N TYR A 89 3.46 -17.50 19.06
CA TYR A 89 2.16 -17.12 19.60
C TYR A 89 2.06 -15.62 19.86
N ARG A 90 3.18 -14.98 20.25
CA ARG A 90 3.25 -13.52 20.47
C ARG A 90 3.16 -12.75 19.15
N PHE A 91 3.69 -13.29 18.06
CA PHE A 91 3.71 -12.65 16.75
C PHE A 91 2.56 -13.08 15.83
N LEU A 92 1.82 -14.15 16.11
CA LEU A 92 0.63 -14.56 15.35
C LEU A 92 -0.37 -13.41 15.10
N PRO A 93 -0.69 -12.54 16.08
CA PRO A 93 -1.56 -11.38 15.87
C PRO A 93 -1.01 -10.36 14.87
N ILE A 94 0.27 -10.42 14.50
CA ILE A 94 0.89 -9.54 13.49
C ILE A 94 1.09 -10.31 12.17
N ILE A 95 1.56 -11.55 12.26
CA ILE A 95 1.85 -12.41 11.10
C ILE A 95 0.58 -12.67 10.27
N ILE A 96 -0.54 -13.04 10.91
CA ILE A 96 -1.78 -13.36 10.18
C ILE A 96 -2.31 -12.14 9.43
N PRO A 97 -2.48 -10.95 10.05
CA PRO A 97 -2.91 -9.76 9.33
C PRO A 97 -1.94 -9.33 8.23
N MET A 98 -0.63 -9.38 8.46
CA MET A 98 0.37 -9.04 7.45
C MET A 98 0.34 -10.00 6.26
N GLY A 99 0.16 -11.30 6.50
CA GLY A 99 -0.02 -12.29 5.44
C GLY A 99 -1.28 -12.03 4.61
N LEU A 100 -2.40 -11.74 5.27
CA LEU A 100 -3.65 -11.41 4.61
C LEU A 100 -3.57 -10.10 3.81
N PHE A 101 -2.91 -9.08 4.37
CA PHE A 101 -2.58 -7.84 3.67
C PHE A 101 -1.80 -8.11 2.39
N ASN A 102 -0.79 -8.97 2.42
CA ASN A 102 0.02 -9.28 1.24
C ASN A 102 -0.78 -9.98 0.14
N VAL A 103 -1.66 -10.92 0.51
CA VAL A 103 -2.54 -11.60 -0.45
C VAL A 103 -3.51 -10.61 -1.10
N ILE A 104 -4.15 -9.75 -0.30
CA ILE A 104 -5.10 -8.74 -0.81
C ILE A 104 -4.38 -7.71 -1.68
N GLY A 105 -3.20 -7.22 -1.27
CA GLY A 105 -2.40 -6.31 -2.08
C GLY A 105 -1.97 -6.94 -3.41
N SER A 106 -1.61 -8.22 -3.40
CA SER A 106 -1.27 -8.96 -4.62
C SER A 106 -2.48 -9.15 -5.55
N LEU A 107 -3.67 -9.40 -4.99
CA LEU A 107 -4.93 -9.45 -5.74
C LEU A 107 -5.23 -8.09 -6.41
N GLN A 108 -5.08 -6.99 -5.68
CA GLN A 108 -5.27 -5.64 -6.22
C GLN A 108 -4.28 -5.33 -7.35
N ASN A 109 -3.06 -5.86 -7.30
CA ASN A 109 -2.11 -5.72 -8.40
C ASN A 109 -2.54 -6.50 -9.65
N LEU A 110 -3.14 -7.68 -9.49
CA LEU A 110 -3.72 -8.44 -10.61
C LEU A 110 -4.93 -7.71 -11.21
N GLU A 111 -5.82 -7.15 -10.38
CA GLU A 111 -6.96 -6.35 -10.83
C GLU A 111 -6.49 -5.07 -11.55
N SER A 112 -5.44 -4.42 -11.04
CA SER A 112 -4.80 -3.27 -11.69
C SER A 112 -4.18 -3.65 -13.05
N ALA A 113 -3.60 -4.84 -13.16
CA ALA A 113 -3.09 -5.35 -14.43
C ALA A 113 -4.22 -5.67 -15.43
N GLU A 114 -5.31 -6.28 -14.97
CA GLU A 114 -6.51 -6.56 -15.78
C GLU A 114 -7.15 -5.25 -16.27
N ALA A 115 -7.23 -4.24 -15.41
CA ALA A 115 -7.68 -2.90 -15.77
C ALA A 115 -6.75 -2.19 -16.78
N ALA A 116 -5.49 -2.62 -16.89
CA ALA A 116 -4.55 -2.18 -17.93
C ALA A 116 -4.56 -3.09 -19.18
N GLY A 117 -5.46 -4.08 -19.23
CA GLY A 117 -5.66 -4.98 -20.35
C GLY A 117 -4.81 -6.25 -20.34
N ASP A 118 -4.15 -6.60 -19.24
CA ASP A 118 -3.48 -7.90 -19.07
C ASP A 118 -4.19 -8.73 -18.01
N ARG A 119 -4.99 -9.70 -18.48
CA ARG A 119 -5.70 -10.61 -17.59
C ARG A 119 -4.84 -11.82 -17.26
N TYR A 120 -4.60 -12.03 -15.98
CA TYR A 120 -3.87 -13.17 -15.45
C TYR A 120 -4.81 -14.08 -14.67
N GLU A 121 -4.52 -15.38 -14.64
CA GLU A 121 -5.16 -16.27 -13.67
C GLU A 121 -4.82 -15.84 -12.25
N THR A 122 -5.77 -15.94 -11.33
CA THR A 122 -5.57 -15.45 -9.95
C THR A 122 -4.71 -16.39 -9.11
N VAL A 123 -4.94 -17.70 -9.21
CA VAL A 123 -4.38 -18.70 -8.28
C VAL A 123 -2.88 -18.86 -8.48
N ALA A 124 -2.42 -19.04 -9.72
CA ALA A 124 -1.02 -19.36 -10.00
C ALA A 124 -0.03 -18.23 -9.57
N PRO A 125 -0.23 -16.94 -9.92
CA PRO A 125 0.64 -15.86 -9.47
C PRO A 125 0.66 -15.68 -7.95
N LEU A 126 -0.49 -15.82 -7.29
CA LEU A 126 -0.57 -15.75 -5.82
C LEU A 126 0.16 -16.92 -5.15
N ALA A 127 0.03 -18.13 -5.69
CA ALA A 127 0.74 -19.30 -5.20
C ALA A 127 2.26 -19.13 -5.36
N VAL A 128 2.72 -18.65 -6.51
CA VAL A 128 4.14 -18.34 -6.75
C VAL A 128 4.63 -17.28 -5.77
N ASN A 129 3.84 -16.24 -5.51
CA ASN A 129 4.18 -15.22 -4.51
C ASN A 129 4.31 -15.81 -3.10
N GLY A 130 3.37 -16.65 -2.67
CA GLY A 130 3.42 -17.31 -1.36
C GLY A 130 4.61 -18.24 -1.22
N VAL A 131 4.83 -19.12 -2.20
CA VAL A 131 5.97 -20.05 -2.22
C VAL A 131 7.29 -19.28 -2.25
N GLY A 132 7.39 -18.22 -3.06
CA GLY A 132 8.55 -17.33 -3.10
C GLY A 132 8.86 -16.70 -1.75
N SER A 133 7.84 -16.22 -1.04
CA SER A 133 7.98 -15.69 0.32
C SER A 133 8.48 -16.75 1.31
N MET A 134 7.94 -17.97 1.24
CA MET A 134 8.39 -19.08 2.10
C MET A 134 9.84 -19.45 1.82
N LEU A 135 10.22 -19.58 0.55
CA LEU A 135 11.60 -19.85 0.14
C LEU A 135 12.53 -18.74 0.60
N ALA A 136 12.16 -17.47 0.42
CA ALA A 136 12.96 -16.33 0.89
C ALA A 136 13.17 -16.35 2.41
N ALA A 137 12.15 -16.74 3.19
CA ALA A 137 12.27 -16.90 4.63
C ALA A 137 13.28 -18.00 5.04
N PHE A 138 13.38 -19.10 4.27
CA PHE A 138 14.43 -20.11 4.48
C PHE A 138 15.85 -19.59 4.22
N PHE A 139 16.00 -18.44 3.57
CA PHE A 139 17.28 -17.75 3.38
C PHE A 139 17.39 -16.45 4.20
N GLY A 140 16.58 -16.32 5.25
CA GLY A 140 16.68 -15.22 6.23
C GLY A 140 15.98 -13.93 5.81
N SER A 141 15.20 -13.91 4.73
CA SER A 141 14.38 -12.72 4.40
C SER A 141 13.30 -12.53 5.45
N CYS A 142 13.28 -11.36 6.08
CA CYS A 142 12.20 -10.92 6.96
C CYS A 142 11.04 -10.25 6.21
N PHE A 143 11.18 -10.04 4.90
CA PHE A 143 10.18 -9.40 4.05
C PHE A 143 9.50 -10.43 3.14
N PRO A 144 8.16 -10.50 3.14
CA PRO A 144 7.44 -11.31 2.17
C PRO A 144 7.57 -10.70 0.77
N THR A 145 7.54 -11.55 -0.25
CA THR A 145 7.46 -11.10 -1.64
C THR A 145 6.05 -10.59 -1.95
N THR A 146 5.92 -9.79 -2.99
CA THR A 146 4.62 -9.31 -3.48
C THR A 146 4.61 -9.22 -5.00
N ILE A 147 3.41 -9.29 -5.60
CA ILE A 147 3.25 -9.06 -7.04
C ILE A 147 3.60 -7.60 -7.34
N TYR A 148 4.26 -7.36 -8.48
CA TYR A 148 4.81 -6.06 -8.82
C TYR A 148 3.73 -4.96 -8.88
N ILE A 149 3.95 -3.90 -8.11
CA ILE A 149 3.05 -2.75 -8.04
C ILE A 149 3.30 -1.82 -9.24
N GLY A 150 2.22 -1.23 -9.77
CA GLY A 150 2.33 -0.23 -10.84
C GLY A 150 2.41 -0.83 -12.24
N HIS A 151 1.91 -2.04 -12.45
CA HIS A 151 1.77 -2.69 -13.77
C HIS A 151 1.32 -1.74 -14.90
N PRO A 152 0.30 -0.86 -14.72
CA PRO A 152 -0.12 0.07 -15.77
C PRO A 152 0.99 1.05 -16.19
N GLY A 153 1.81 1.50 -15.23
CA GLY A 153 2.93 2.40 -15.51
C GLY A 153 4.02 1.72 -16.34
N TRP A 154 4.39 0.49 -15.97
CA TRP A 154 5.39 -0.30 -16.69
C TRP A 154 4.90 -0.70 -18.08
N LYS A 155 3.63 -1.10 -18.20
CA LYS A 155 3.01 -1.40 -19.50
C LYS A 155 2.98 -0.17 -20.40
N GLY A 156 2.66 1.00 -19.83
CA GLY A 156 2.62 2.28 -20.55
C GLY A 156 3.95 2.68 -21.18
N ILE A 157 5.09 2.23 -20.64
CA ILE A 157 6.42 2.46 -21.21
C ILE A 157 6.90 1.32 -22.14
N GLY A 158 6.02 0.36 -22.45
CA GLY A 158 6.31 -0.75 -23.35
C GLY A 158 7.03 -1.95 -22.71
N ALA A 159 7.08 -2.02 -21.38
CA ALA A 159 7.63 -3.19 -20.69
C ALA A 159 6.83 -4.46 -21.02
N ARG A 160 7.55 -5.58 -21.16
CA ARG A 160 7.00 -6.91 -21.45
C ARG A 160 7.72 -7.95 -20.59
N THR A 161 7.44 -9.24 -20.80
CA THR A 161 8.05 -10.36 -20.05
C THR A 161 9.57 -10.29 -19.97
N GLY A 162 10.25 -9.90 -21.06
CA GLY A 162 11.71 -9.73 -21.07
C GLY A 162 12.21 -8.71 -20.05
N TYR A 163 11.49 -7.59 -19.88
CA TYR A 163 11.79 -6.60 -18.85
C TYR A 163 11.70 -7.20 -17.44
N SER A 164 10.64 -7.97 -17.16
CA SER A 164 10.45 -8.62 -15.86
C SER A 164 11.56 -9.64 -15.54
N ILE A 165 11.95 -10.47 -16.53
CA ILE A 165 13.03 -11.45 -16.37
C ILE A 165 14.36 -10.74 -16.13
N MET A 166 14.68 -9.74 -16.96
CA MET A 166 15.91 -8.95 -16.80
C MET A 166 15.97 -8.26 -15.45
N ASN A 167 14.86 -7.75 -14.95
CA ASN A 167 14.79 -7.12 -13.63
C ASN A 167 15.11 -8.14 -12.51
N GLY A 168 14.54 -9.35 -12.60
CA GLY A 168 14.84 -10.44 -11.67
C GLY A 168 16.31 -10.84 -11.69
N VAL A 169 16.92 -10.99 -12.88
CA VAL A 169 18.34 -11.29 -13.03
C VAL A 169 19.21 -10.16 -12.48
N PHE A 170 18.90 -8.91 -12.83
CA PHE A 170 19.65 -7.73 -12.41
C PHE A 170 19.69 -7.58 -10.89
N PHE A 171 18.54 -7.63 -10.22
CA PHE A 171 18.49 -7.57 -8.76
C PHE A 171 19.07 -8.83 -8.10
N GLY A 172 18.95 -9.99 -8.73
CA GLY A 172 19.63 -11.21 -8.29
C GLY A 172 21.15 -11.05 -8.26
N VAL A 173 21.74 -10.48 -9.31
CA VAL A 173 23.18 -10.17 -9.36
C VAL A 173 23.56 -9.13 -8.30
N ILE A 174 22.79 -8.05 -8.17
CA ILE A 174 23.04 -7.02 -7.15
C ILE A 174 23.09 -7.63 -5.75
N ALA A 175 22.13 -8.50 -5.41
CA ALA A 175 22.06 -9.16 -4.12
C ALA A 175 23.21 -10.16 -3.92
N LEU A 176 23.48 -11.01 -4.92
CA LEU A 176 24.53 -12.03 -4.87
C LEU A 176 25.95 -11.44 -4.81
N PHE A 177 26.16 -10.20 -5.22
CA PHE A 177 27.47 -9.54 -5.15
C PHE A 177 27.55 -8.43 -4.09
N GLY A 178 26.51 -8.26 -3.26
CA GLY A 178 26.49 -7.25 -2.21
C GLY A 178 26.50 -5.80 -2.73
N CYS A 179 26.09 -5.56 -3.98
CA CYS A 179 26.23 -4.25 -4.63
C CYS A 179 25.26 -3.17 -4.10
N VAL A 180 24.32 -3.52 -3.22
CA VAL A 180 23.30 -2.58 -2.70
C VAL A 180 23.95 -1.38 -1.99
N ASN A 181 24.92 -1.65 -1.11
CA ASN A 181 25.63 -0.59 -0.38
C ASN A 181 26.38 0.34 -1.35
N LEU A 182 27.06 -0.23 -2.35
CA LEU A 182 27.76 0.54 -3.37
C LEU A 182 26.81 1.41 -4.19
N ILE A 183 25.66 0.86 -4.62
CA ILE A 183 24.66 1.63 -5.36
C ILE A 183 24.14 2.80 -4.51
N ASN A 184 23.81 2.57 -3.24
CA ASN A 184 23.36 3.63 -2.33
C ASN A 184 24.45 4.68 -2.05
N ALA A 185 25.73 4.30 -2.06
CA ALA A 185 26.85 5.21 -1.91
C ALA A 185 27.11 6.06 -3.17
N ILE A 186 26.66 5.62 -4.36
CA ILE A 186 26.83 6.33 -5.63
C ILE A 186 25.59 7.15 -6.00
N VAL A 187 24.40 6.60 -5.76
CA VAL A 187 23.12 7.17 -6.17
C VAL A 187 22.33 7.54 -4.92
N PRO A 188 22.07 8.84 -4.68
CA PRO A 188 21.27 9.26 -3.55
C PRO A 188 19.83 8.75 -3.71
N MET A 189 19.22 8.35 -2.60
CA MET A 189 17.85 7.87 -2.58
C MET A 189 16.88 8.89 -3.20
N GLU A 190 17.14 10.19 -2.97
CA GLU A 190 16.38 11.34 -3.48
C GLU A 190 16.20 11.32 -5.00
N ALA A 191 17.19 10.82 -5.74
CA ALA A 191 17.11 10.72 -7.19
C ALA A 191 16.07 9.67 -7.65
N GLY A 192 15.81 8.65 -6.83
CA GLY A 192 14.82 7.60 -7.11
C GLY A 192 13.41 7.90 -6.61
N ILE A 193 13.25 8.85 -5.67
CA ILE A 193 11.96 9.18 -5.04
C ILE A 193 10.88 9.57 -6.06
N ALA A 194 11.27 10.30 -7.11
CA ALA A 194 10.35 10.76 -8.15
C ALA A 194 9.63 9.61 -8.88
N ILE A 195 10.29 8.46 -9.04
CA ILE A 195 9.71 7.28 -9.70
C ILE A 195 8.60 6.70 -8.83
N VAL A 196 8.81 6.60 -7.52
CA VAL A 196 7.81 6.06 -6.59
C VAL A 196 6.59 6.99 -6.49
N LEU A 197 6.83 8.31 -6.42
CA LEU A 197 5.75 9.30 -6.46
C LEU A 197 4.92 9.16 -7.74
N TRP A 198 5.58 9.00 -8.88
CA TRP A 198 4.93 8.76 -10.15
C TRP A 198 4.05 7.51 -10.14
N ILE A 199 4.56 6.37 -9.68
CA ILE A 199 3.78 5.12 -9.56
C ILE A 199 2.51 5.35 -8.75
N GLY A 200 2.61 6.08 -7.62
CA GLY A 200 1.46 6.45 -6.80
C GLY A 200 0.41 7.28 -7.56
N ILE A 201 0.84 8.25 -8.36
CA ILE A 201 -0.06 9.06 -9.21
C ILE A 201 -0.73 8.18 -10.26
N VAL A 202 0.00 7.28 -10.90
CA VAL A 202 -0.56 6.37 -11.94
C VAL A 202 -1.65 5.49 -11.35
N ILE A 203 -1.37 4.86 -10.20
CA ILE A 203 -2.33 3.97 -9.53
C ILE A 203 -3.57 4.75 -9.10
N ALA A 204 -3.39 5.92 -8.50
CA ALA A 204 -4.51 6.77 -8.10
C ALA A 204 -5.36 7.22 -9.30
N ALA A 205 -4.72 7.64 -10.40
CA ALA A 205 -5.42 8.02 -11.62
C ALA A 205 -6.16 6.84 -12.25
N GLN A 206 -5.54 5.66 -12.29
CA GLN A 206 -6.17 4.44 -12.82
C GLN A 206 -7.43 4.08 -12.04
N ALA A 207 -7.44 4.23 -10.71
CA ALA A 207 -8.62 3.94 -9.90
C ALA A 207 -9.87 4.69 -10.40
N TYR A 208 -9.73 5.95 -10.82
CA TYR A 208 -10.81 6.72 -11.43
C TYR A 208 -11.09 6.33 -12.89
N GLN A 209 -10.05 6.04 -13.67
CA GLN A 209 -10.18 5.76 -15.10
C GLN A 209 -10.77 4.38 -15.39
N ALA A 210 -10.45 3.39 -14.57
CA ALA A 210 -10.94 2.02 -14.69
C ALA A 210 -12.33 1.80 -14.08
N THR A 211 -12.81 2.78 -13.30
CA THR A 211 -14.08 2.72 -12.58
C THR A 211 -15.13 3.56 -13.33
N PRO A 212 -16.41 3.12 -13.44
CA PRO A 212 -17.47 3.93 -14.04
C PRO A 212 -17.54 5.33 -13.41
N ARG A 213 -17.86 6.35 -14.23
CA ARG A 213 -17.77 7.76 -13.81
C ARG A 213 -18.70 8.07 -12.65
N GLU A 214 -19.86 7.43 -12.60
CA GLU A 214 -20.85 7.49 -11.53
C GLU A 214 -20.31 6.98 -10.18
N HIS A 215 -19.32 6.10 -10.19
CA HIS A 215 -18.70 5.52 -8.99
C HIS A 215 -17.49 6.33 -8.49
N ALA A 216 -17.14 7.45 -9.11
CA ALA A 216 -16.05 8.32 -8.65
C ALA A 216 -16.14 8.72 -7.16
N PRO A 217 -17.32 9.00 -6.57
CA PRO A 217 -17.42 9.23 -5.13
C PRO A 217 -16.99 8.03 -4.27
N ALA A 218 -17.24 6.80 -4.73
CA ALA A 218 -16.82 5.60 -4.02
C ALA A 218 -15.30 5.44 -4.00
N VAL A 219 -14.61 5.83 -5.09
CA VAL A 219 -13.14 5.89 -5.12
C VAL A 219 -12.62 6.84 -4.05
N VAL A 220 -13.20 8.03 -3.93
CA VAL A 220 -12.82 9.03 -2.90
C VAL A 220 -13.04 8.49 -1.50
N VAL A 221 -14.20 7.88 -1.23
CA VAL A 221 -14.52 7.27 0.08
C VAL A 221 -13.51 6.17 0.43
N GLY A 222 -13.12 5.35 -0.56
CA GLY A 222 -12.09 4.33 -0.40
C GLY A 222 -10.71 4.88 -0.03
N LEU A 223 -10.41 6.15 -0.30
CA LEU A 223 -9.13 6.77 0.08
C LEU A 223 -9.10 7.29 1.52
N PHE A 224 -10.25 7.50 2.16
CA PHE A 224 -10.31 8.09 3.50
C PHE A 224 -9.50 7.32 4.55
N PRO A 225 -9.59 5.97 4.64
CA PRO A 225 -8.82 5.24 5.63
C PRO A 225 -7.30 5.33 5.39
N ALA A 226 -6.87 5.34 4.12
CA ALA A 226 -5.46 5.51 3.77
C ALA A 226 -4.94 6.91 4.13
N PHE A 227 -5.75 7.96 3.99
CA PHE A 227 -5.39 9.31 4.45
C PHE A 227 -5.29 9.40 5.96
N ALA A 228 -6.18 8.73 6.70
CA ALA A 228 -6.11 8.65 8.15
C ALA A 228 -4.85 7.91 8.62
N ALA A 229 -4.54 6.76 8.01
CA ALA A 229 -3.31 6.00 8.27
C ALA A 229 -2.05 6.85 8.03
N TRP A 230 -2.02 7.57 6.91
CA TRP A 230 -0.94 8.50 6.61
C TRP A 230 -0.84 9.64 7.63
N GLY A 231 -1.96 10.28 7.99
CA GLY A 231 -2.01 11.34 8.98
C GLY A 231 -1.55 10.88 10.37
N LEU A 232 -1.92 9.65 10.76
CA LEU A 232 -1.44 9.04 11.99
C LEU A 232 0.08 8.88 11.98
N ASN A 233 0.64 8.42 10.85
CA ASN A 233 2.09 8.25 10.72
C ASN A 233 2.84 9.59 10.89
N LEU A 234 2.30 10.70 10.40
CA LEU A 234 2.87 12.03 10.66
C LEU A 234 2.84 12.40 12.14
N LEU A 235 1.73 12.11 12.84
CA LEU A 235 1.63 12.34 14.28
C LEU A 235 2.63 11.49 15.07
N LYS A 236 2.78 10.21 14.71
CA LYS A 236 3.79 9.31 15.29
C LYS A 236 5.18 9.92 15.14
N GLN A 237 5.59 10.27 13.92
CA GLN A 237 6.91 10.85 13.66
C GLN A 237 7.11 12.18 14.40
N GLY A 238 6.09 13.06 14.40
CA GLY A 238 6.15 14.36 15.07
C GLY A 238 6.32 14.27 16.59
N TYR A 239 5.56 13.40 17.25
CA TYR A 239 5.69 13.23 18.71
C TYR A 239 7.00 12.57 19.12
N LEU A 240 7.48 11.59 18.34
CA LEU A 240 8.80 11.00 18.57
C LEU A 240 9.91 12.06 18.50
N GLY A 241 9.87 12.95 17.50
CA GLY A 241 10.81 14.06 17.38
C GLY A 241 10.71 15.08 18.52
N ALA A 242 9.55 15.21 19.16
CA ALA A 242 9.33 16.06 20.33
C ALA A 242 9.73 15.41 21.66
N GLY A 243 10.30 14.19 21.65
CA GLY A 243 10.74 13.49 22.85
C GLY A 243 9.60 12.90 23.70
N THR A 244 8.41 12.70 23.11
CA THR A 244 7.26 12.05 23.74
C THR A 244 6.71 10.96 22.81
N THR A 245 5.64 10.29 23.21
CA THR A 245 5.01 9.26 22.38
C THR A 245 3.56 9.60 22.08
N LEU A 246 3.07 9.13 20.93
CA LEU A 246 1.66 9.27 20.58
C LEU A 246 0.72 8.74 21.68
N GLY A 247 1.08 7.62 22.33
CA GLY A 247 0.29 7.04 23.42
C GLY A 247 0.21 7.93 24.67
N GLU A 248 1.31 8.56 25.08
CA GLU A 248 1.32 9.50 26.21
C GLU A 248 0.44 10.73 25.93
N GLN A 249 0.54 11.29 24.73
CA GLN A 249 -0.24 12.47 24.35
C GLN A 249 -1.71 12.12 24.16
N ALA A 250 -2.00 10.95 23.59
CA ALA A 250 -3.37 10.44 23.48
C ALA A 250 -4.03 10.28 24.86
N ALA A 251 -3.29 9.81 25.87
CA ALA A 251 -3.80 9.68 27.24
C ALA A 251 -4.11 11.04 27.91
N ARG A 252 -3.39 12.10 27.52
CA ARG A 252 -3.60 13.47 28.01
C ARG A 252 -4.69 14.22 27.23
N GLY A 253 -5.07 13.71 26.05
CA GLY A 253 -6.00 14.35 25.13
C GLY A 253 -5.25 15.18 24.09
N ILE A 254 -5.27 14.71 22.84
CA ILE A 254 -4.70 15.44 21.70
C ILE A 254 -5.75 16.44 21.19
N PRO A 255 -5.43 17.73 21.05
CA PRO A 255 -6.38 18.77 20.65
C PRO A 255 -6.66 18.77 19.13
N ILE A 256 -6.87 17.59 18.55
CA ILE A 256 -7.28 17.39 17.16
C ILE A 256 -8.74 16.93 17.18
N ASN A 257 -9.61 17.67 16.49
CA ASN A 257 -11.03 17.31 16.39
C ASN A 257 -11.17 15.92 15.75
N GLY A 258 -11.91 15.03 16.39
CA GLY A 258 -12.10 13.66 15.92
C GLY A 258 -10.83 12.81 15.97
N PHE A 259 -9.81 13.17 16.78
CA PHE A 259 -8.53 12.46 16.85
C PHE A 259 -8.69 10.94 16.91
N ALA A 260 -9.58 10.42 17.77
CA ALA A 260 -9.78 8.98 17.94
C ALA A 260 -10.26 8.26 16.67
N GLY A 261 -10.87 8.99 15.72
CA GLY A 261 -11.25 8.46 14.41
C GLY A 261 -10.05 8.17 13.50
N ILE A 262 -8.93 8.88 13.67
CA ILE A 262 -7.71 8.68 12.87
C ILE A 262 -7.11 7.27 13.08
N PRO A 263 -6.72 6.86 14.31
CA PRO A 263 -6.23 5.51 14.57
C PRO A 263 -7.30 4.44 14.36
N ALA A 264 -8.58 4.77 14.50
CA ALA A 264 -9.66 3.85 14.15
C ALA A 264 -9.70 3.54 12.65
N LEU A 265 -9.51 4.54 11.80
CA LEU A 265 -9.49 4.34 10.35
C LEU A 265 -8.19 3.69 9.87
N ASP A 266 -7.06 3.96 10.54
CA ASP A 266 -5.77 3.29 10.30
C ASP A 266 -5.86 1.77 10.56
N SER A 267 -6.56 1.38 11.62
CA SER A 267 -6.67 -0.01 12.05
C SER A 267 -7.47 -0.85 11.05
N GLY A 268 -6.75 -1.63 10.25
CA GLY A 268 -7.33 -2.42 9.16
C GLY A 268 -7.73 -1.58 7.95
N PHE A 269 -7.04 -0.45 7.70
CA PHE A 269 -7.43 0.54 6.69
C PHE A 269 -7.67 -0.05 5.28
N ILE A 270 -6.95 -1.09 4.85
CA ILE A 270 -7.20 -1.74 3.54
C ILE A 270 -8.61 -2.33 3.48
N PHE A 271 -9.00 -3.10 4.50
CA PHE A 271 -10.35 -3.68 4.57
C PHE A 271 -11.40 -2.59 4.65
N THR A 272 -11.18 -1.61 5.53
CA THR A 272 -12.08 -0.46 5.68
C THR A 272 -12.26 0.29 4.35
N SER A 273 -11.17 0.52 3.61
CA SER A 273 -11.19 1.19 2.30
C SER A 273 -12.03 0.42 1.30
N MET A 274 -11.81 -0.89 1.19
CA MET A 274 -12.54 -1.78 0.28
C MET A 274 -14.03 -1.86 0.65
N ILE A 275 -14.35 -2.04 1.93
CA ILE A 275 -15.74 -2.18 2.38
C ILE A 275 -16.51 -0.87 2.19
N LEU A 276 -15.93 0.27 2.58
CA LEU A 276 -16.60 1.57 2.40
C LEU A 276 -16.77 1.93 0.92
N ALA A 277 -15.80 1.60 0.06
CA ALA A 277 -15.95 1.75 -1.38
C ALA A 277 -17.08 0.85 -1.93
N ALA A 278 -17.12 -0.42 -1.53
CA ALA A 278 -18.17 -1.36 -1.93
C ALA A 278 -19.56 -0.89 -1.50
N ILE A 279 -19.74 -0.52 -0.23
CA ILE A 279 -20.99 0.06 0.28
C ILE A 279 -21.40 1.27 -0.57
N SER A 280 -20.47 2.17 -0.84
CA SER A 280 -20.74 3.38 -1.63
C SER A 280 -21.21 3.06 -3.05
N VAL A 281 -20.55 2.10 -3.74
CA VAL A 281 -20.98 1.62 -5.07
C VAL A 281 -22.40 1.08 -5.01
N PHE A 282 -22.70 0.17 -4.09
CA PHE A 282 -24.05 -0.41 -3.99
C PHE A 282 -25.12 0.62 -3.66
N LEU A 283 -24.80 1.65 -2.89
CA LEU A 283 -25.72 2.76 -2.64
C LEU A 283 -25.97 3.60 -3.89
N ILE A 284 -24.92 3.89 -4.67
CA ILE A 284 -25.03 4.61 -5.96
C ILE A 284 -25.91 3.80 -6.93
N GLU A 285 -25.72 2.48 -7.00
CA GLU A 285 -26.55 1.55 -7.80
C GLU A 285 -27.95 1.29 -7.19
N ARG A 286 -28.23 1.84 -6.01
CA ARG A 286 -29.48 1.64 -5.24
C ARG A 286 -29.73 0.16 -4.88
N ARG A 287 -28.66 -0.63 -4.78
CA ARG A 287 -28.62 -2.04 -4.39
C ARG A 287 -28.46 -2.17 -2.88
N PHE A 288 -29.53 -1.81 -2.19
CA PHE A 288 -29.52 -1.68 -0.72
C PHE A 288 -29.30 -2.99 0.03
N LEU A 289 -29.64 -4.14 -0.57
CA LEU A 289 -29.40 -5.44 0.07
C LEU A 289 -27.91 -5.74 0.15
N GLU A 290 -27.19 -5.52 -0.94
CA GLU A 290 -25.74 -5.71 -1.01
C GLU A 290 -25.01 -4.73 -0.09
N ALA A 291 -25.42 -3.45 -0.06
CA ALA A 291 -24.89 -2.49 0.90
C ALA A 291 -25.11 -2.93 2.37
N CYS A 292 -26.27 -3.53 2.66
CA CYS A 292 -26.58 -4.11 3.97
C CYS A 292 -25.65 -5.28 4.29
N LEU A 293 -25.47 -6.23 3.37
CA LEU A 293 -24.58 -7.38 3.57
C LEU A 293 -23.12 -6.95 3.83
N TRP A 294 -22.63 -5.96 3.08
CA TRP A 294 -21.29 -5.40 3.33
C TRP A 294 -21.18 -4.68 4.67
N SER A 295 -22.24 -4.01 5.10
CA SER A 295 -22.28 -3.39 6.44
C SER A 295 -22.29 -4.45 7.55
N LEU A 296 -22.99 -5.57 7.37
CA LEU A 296 -22.97 -6.70 8.31
C LEU A 296 -21.58 -7.34 8.36
N ALA A 297 -20.90 -7.49 7.22
CA ALA A 297 -19.51 -7.96 7.18
C ALA A 297 -18.57 -7.00 7.94
N ALA A 298 -18.69 -5.69 7.72
CA ALA A 298 -17.94 -4.69 8.48
C ALA A 298 -18.25 -4.75 9.98
N ALA A 299 -19.51 -4.96 10.36
CA ALA A 299 -19.91 -5.11 11.76
C ALA A 299 -19.23 -6.32 12.40
N ALA A 300 -19.20 -7.47 11.72
CA ALA A 300 -18.53 -8.67 12.20
C ALA A 300 -17.01 -8.46 12.34
N LEU A 301 -16.37 -7.90 11.32
CA LEU A 301 -14.93 -7.60 11.36
C LEU A 301 -14.57 -6.60 12.47
N SER A 302 -15.41 -5.57 12.67
CA SER A 302 -15.26 -4.62 13.77
C SER A 302 -15.44 -5.28 15.12
N PHE A 303 -16.42 -6.17 15.26
CA PHE A 303 -16.71 -6.84 16.53
C PHE A 303 -15.50 -7.64 17.04
N PHE A 304 -14.82 -8.36 16.16
CA PHE A 304 -13.60 -9.11 16.48
C PHE A 304 -12.32 -8.25 16.50
N GLY A 305 -12.41 -6.97 16.16
CA GLY A 305 -11.29 -6.02 16.15
C GLY A 305 -10.37 -6.14 14.93
N VAL A 306 -10.82 -6.80 13.85
CA VAL A 306 -10.07 -6.86 12.58
C VAL A 306 -9.94 -5.48 11.95
N ILE A 307 -10.97 -4.65 12.11
CA ILE A 307 -10.98 -3.24 11.73
C ILE A 307 -11.34 -2.37 12.94
N HIS A 308 -10.84 -1.14 12.95
CA HIS A 308 -11.13 -0.08 13.94
C HIS A 308 -10.70 -0.27 15.39
N SER A 309 -10.31 -1.47 15.81
CA SER A 309 -9.87 -1.71 17.19
C SER A 309 -8.35 -1.57 17.32
N PHE A 310 -7.92 -0.71 18.24
CA PHE A 310 -6.52 -0.43 18.48
C PHE A 310 -6.21 -0.11 19.93
N ARG A 311 -4.92 -0.19 20.25
CA ARG A 311 -4.31 0.39 21.45
C ARG A 311 -3.02 1.09 21.09
N PHE A 312 -2.66 2.09 21.87
CA PHE A 312 -1.34 2.70 21.78
C PHE A 312 -0.33 1.89 22.60
N GLN A 313 0.84 1.64 22.02
CA GLN A 313 2.00 1.12 22.73
C GLN A 313 3.21 1.98 22.37
N GLY A 314 3.56 2.89 23.28
CA GLY A 314 4.53 3.94 22.99
C GLY A 314 4.05 4.78 21.81
N ASN A 315 4.84 4.80 20.74
CA ASN A 315 4.52 5.55 19.54
C ASN A 315 3.75 4.73 18.48
N GLU A 316 3.56 3.43 18.72
CA GLU A 316 2.89 2.56 17.78
C GLU A 316 1.41 2.37 18.11
N THR A 317 0.66 2.01 17.07
CA THR A 317 -0.75 1.67 17.14
C THR A 317 -0.84 0.19 16.82
N LEU A 318 -1.21 -0.61 17.82
CA LEU A 318 -1.34 -2.06 17.66
C LEU A 318 -2.80 -2.44 17.53
N PRO A 319 -3.14 -3.33 16.60
CA PRO A 319 -4.50 -3.86 16.50
C PRO A 319 -4.84 -4.65 17.77
N VAL A 320 -6.10 -4.56 18.18
CA VAL A 320 -6.63 -5.32 19.33
C VAL A 320 -7.68 -6.30 18.83
N TYR A 321 -7.34 -7.60 18.92
CA TYR A 321 -8.23 -8.68 18.53
C TYR A 321 -8.89 -9.29 19.76
N GLY A 322 -10.14 -9.72 19.61
CA GLY A 322 -10.84 -10.44 20.66
C GLY A 322 -12.36 -10.34 20.56
N TRP A 323 -13.04 -11.02 21.47
CA TRP A 323 -14.49 -10.94 21.55
C TRP A 323 -14.93 -9.52 21.92
N ALA A 324 -15.83 -8.93 21.12
CA ALA A 324 -16.33 -7.56 21.31
C ALA A 324 -15.25 -6.46 21.36
N ALA A 325 -14.06 -6.71 20.81
CA ALA A 325 -12.92 -5.78 20.84
C ALA A 325 -13.22 -4.42 20.15
N GLY A 326 -14.09 -4.40 19.14
CA GLY A 326 -14.52 -3.17 18.45
C GLY A 326 -16.03 -2.97 18.44
N TRP A 327 -16.73 -3.37 19.51
CA TRP A 327 -18.20 -3.38 19.58
C TRP A 327 -18.86 -2.04 19.23
N ARG A 328 -18.22 -0.90 19.53
CA ARG A 328 -18.75 0.44 19.23
C ARG A 328 -18.86 0.67 17.72
N TYR A 329 -17.84 0.26 16.97
CA TYR A 329 -17.84 0.34 15.51
C TYR A 329 -18.74 -0.72 14.91
N ALA A 330 -18.78 -1.92 15.50
CA ALA A 330 -19.73 -2.96 15.11
C ALA A 330 -21.18 -2.46 15.18
N PHE A 331 -21.54 -1.80 16.28
CA PHE A 331 -22.85 -1.16 16.44
C PHE A 331 -23.11 -0.09 15.36
N GLY A 332 -22.12 0.76 15.06
CA GLY A 332 -22.24 1.75 13.97
C GLY A 332 -22.56 1.11 12.61
N TYR A 333 -21.88 0.03 12.25
CA TYR A 333 -22.18 -0.70 11.01
C TYR A 333 -23.49 -1.50 11.06
N LEU A 334 -23.94 -1.95 12.24
CA LEU A 334 -25.29 -2.50 12.40
C LEU A 334 -26.36 -1.44 12.14
N CYS A 335 -26.13 -0.18 12.54
CA CYS A 335 -27.01 0.93 12.17
C CYS A 335 -27.03 1.16 10.66
N PHE A 336 -25.88 1.06 9.97
CA PHE A 336 -25.84 1.12 8.50
C PHE A 336 -26.68 0.01 7.89
N ALA A 337 -26.46 -1.23 8.33
CA ALA A 337 -27.21 -2.40 7.87
C ALA A 337 -28.72 -2.24 8.09
N ALA A 338 -29.14 -1.76 9.26
CA ALA A 338 -30.55 -1.53 9.58
C ALA A 338 -31.20 -0.50 8.64
N ILE A 339 -30.52 0.62 8.39
CA ILE A 339 -31.01 1.66 7.47
C ILE A 339 -31.12 1.10 6.04
N PHE A 340 -30.08 0.42 5.55
CA PHE A 340 -30.09 -0.13 4.18
C PHE A 340 -31.13 -1.24 4.02
N ALA A 341 -31.33 -2.08 5.04
CA ALA A 341 -32.41 -3.07 5.06
C ALA A 341 -33.79 -2.40 5.01
N ALA A 342 -34.02 -1.34 5.77
CA ALA A 342 -35.28 -0.59 5.73
C ALA A 342 -35.56 -0.02 4.33
N PHE A 343 -34.57 0.58 3.68
CA PHE A 343 -34.71 1.08 2.30
C PHE A 343 -34.93 -0.05 1.28
N HIS A 344 -34.29 -1.20 1.46
CA HIS A 344 -34.51 -2.38 0.62
C HIS A 344 -35.98 -2.85 0.71
N LEU A 345 -36.50 -3.01 1.93
CA LEU A 345 -37.87 -3.45 2.18
C LEU A 345 -38.90 -2.43 1.66
N TRP A 346 -38.67 -1.14 1.90
CA TRP A 346 -39.54 -0.07 1.41
C TRP A 346 -39.61 -0.03 -0.12
N ARG A 347 -38.46 -0.15 -0.81
CA ARG A 347 -38.42 -0.20 -2.28
C ARG A 347 -39.11 -1.44 -2.85
N ARG A 348 -38.99 -2.58 -2.16
CA ARG A 348 -39.66 -3.83 -2.55
C ARG A 348 -41.19 -3.70 -2.44
N SER A 349 -41.69 -3.13 -1.34
CA SER A 349 -43.12 -2.88 -1.11
C SER A 349 -43.72 -1.92 -2.15
N ASN A 350 -43.00 -0.84 -2.49
CA ASN A 350 -43.47 0.10 -3.51
C ASN A 350 -43.49 -0.47 -4.93
N ARG A 351 -42.60 -1.45 -5.23
CA ARG A 351 -42.62 -2.15 -6.52
C ARG A 351 -43.79 -3.14 -6.64
N SER A 352 -44.18 -3.81 -5.54
CA SER A 352 -45.36 -4.68 -5.53
C SER A 352 -46.69 -3.92 -5.62
N ASN A 353 -46.71 -2.64 -5.24
CA ASN A 353 -47.90 -1.78 -5.30
C ASN A 353 -48.08 -1.00 -6.62
N GLN A 354 -47.17 -1.15 -7.60
CA GLN A 354 -47.38 -0.59 -8.94
C GLN A 354 -48.11 -1.64 -9.80
N PRO A 355 -49.32 -1.35 -10.32
CA PRO A 355 -49.98 -2.24 -11.27
C PRO A 355 -49.08 -2.40 -12.50
N ALA A 356 -49.01 -3.63 -13.04
CA ALA A 356 -48.28 -3.92 -14.26
C ALA A 356 -48.68 -2.89 -15.33
N ARG A 357 -47.73 -2.06 -15.78
CA ARG A 357 -47.94 -1.27 -16.98
C ARG A 357 -48.12 -2.26 -18.11
N THR A 358 -49.35 -2.36 -18.61
CA THR A 358 -49.64 -2.97 -19.90
C THR A 358 -48.78 -2.24 -20.94
N GLU A 359 -47.85 -2.97 -21.54
CA GLU A 359 -47.20 -2.55 -22.78
C GLU A 359 -48.30 -2.61 -23.86
N ASP A 360 -48.76 -1.44 -24.29
CA ASP A 360 -49.51 -1.24 -25.54
C ASP A 360 -48.54 -0.87 -26.66
#